data_AF-A0A1P8WCI6-F1
#
_entry.id   AF-A0A1P8WCI6-F1
#
_cell.length_a   1.000
_cell.length_b   1.000
_cell.length_c   1.000
_cell.angle_alpha   90.00
_cell.angle_beta   90.00
_cell.angle_gamma   90.00
#
_symmetry.space_group_name_H-M   'P 1'
#
loop_
_entity.id
_entity.type
_entity.pdbx_description
1 polymer ?
#
loop_
_entity_poly.entity_id
_entity_poly.type
_entity_poly.pdbx_seq_one_letter_code
_entity_poly.pdbx_strand_id
1 'polypeptide(L)'
;MKILRALQARDAAHPRRAIVTVMVLVVLILMSGLVAEFVRRAVTDRRQMQRELEHRQTRLLAVAGLERAQRMVAADTEYTGETWQIADGVFNQTKSAVVKISISDGMTTATAQYPTDQEIPFKVTRTARLVK
;
A
#
# COMPACT_ATOMS: atom_id res chain seq x y z
N MET A 1 46.92 -14.86 -60.87
CA MET A 1 45.74 -14.11 -60.38
C MET A 1 44.82 -15.03 -59.56
N LYS A 2 45.26 -15.50 -58.36
CA LYS A 2 44.52 -16.48 -57.52
C LYS A 2 44.00 -15.90 -56.19
N ILE A 3 44.16 -14.59 -55.97
CA ILE A 3 43.93 -13.95 -54.65
C ILE A 3 42.46 -13.49 -54.48
N LEU A 4 41.65 -13.50 -55.54
CA LEU A 4 40.26 -13.02 -55.49
C LEU A 4 39.19 -14.09 -55.12
N ARG A 5 39.57 -15.36 -54.93
CA ARG A 5 38.60 -16.43 -54.57
C ARG A 5 38.43 -16.67 -53.06
N ALA A 6 39.25 -16.03 -52.21
CA ALA A 6 39.23 -16.27 -50.76
C ALA A 6 38.24 -15.38 -49.99
N LEU A 7 37.62 -14.38 -50.63
CA LEU A 7 36.65 -13.47 -49.98
C LEU A 7 35.18 -13.88 -50.17
N GLN A 8 34.89 -14.90 -50.97
CA GLN A 8 33.52 -15.35 -51.27
C GLN A 8 32.99 -16.46 -50.36
N ALA A 9 33.79 -16.96 -49.42
CA ALA A 9 33.38 -17.96 -48.44
C ALA A 9 32.90 -17.33 -47.12
N ARG A 10 32.32 -16.13 -47.16
CA ARG A 10 31.59 -15.57 -46.02
C ARG A 10 30.09 -15.78 -46.24
N ASP A 11 29.55 -16.67 -45.42
CA ASP A 11 28.13 -16.74 -45.06
C ASP A 11 27.16 -17.24 -46.13
N ALA A 12 27.39 -18.45 -46.64
CA ALA A 12 26.26 -19.36 -46.94
C ALA A 12 25.75 -20.02 -45.64
N ALA A 13 25.60 -19.24 -44.57
CA ALA A 13 24.95 -19.70 -43.35
C ALA A 13 23.45 -19.81 -43.64
N HIS A 14 23.03 -21.05 -43.88
CA HIS A 14 21.66 -21.52 -44.15
C HIS A 14 20.57 -20.52 -43.72
N PRO A 15 19.79 -19.92 -44.65
CA PRO A 15 18.81 -18.85 -44.35
C PRO A 15 17.76 -19.26 -43.31
N ARG A 16 17.48 -20.57 -43.20
CA ARG A 16 16.60 -21.13 -42.16
C ARG A 16 17.12 -20.88 -40.74
N ARG A 17 18.43 -20.92 -40.51
CA ARG A 17 19.03 -20.67 -39.18
C ARG A 17 18.92 -19.20 -38.78
N ALA A 18 19.10 -18.28 -39.73
CA ALA A 18 18.92 -16.85 -39.48
C ALA A 18 17.46 -16.52 -39.10
N ILE A 19 16.48 -17.11 -39.82
CA ILE A 19 15.05 -16.91 -39.53
C ILE A 19 14.68 -17.43 -38.14
N VAL A 20 15.20 -18.60 -37.74
CA VAL A 20 14.95 -19.15 -36.39
C VAL A 20 15.50 -18.23 -35.30
N THR A 21 16.71 -17.69 -35.46
CA THR A 21 17.28 -16.74 -34.47
C THR A 21 16.45 -15.47 -34.35
N VAL A 22 16.00 -14.90 -35.48
CA VAL A 22 15.12 -13.72 -35.46
C VAL A 22 13.80 -14.03 -34.78
N MET A 23 13.19 -15.19 -35.06
CA MET A 23 11.94 -15.60 -34.43
C MET A 23 12.10 -15.76 -32.91
N VAL A 24 13.19 -16.38 -32.46
CA VAL A 24 13.51 -16.52 -31.03
C VAL A 24 13.71 -15.15 -30.37
N LEU A 25 14.41 -14.22 -31.03
CA LEU A 25 14.57 -12.85 -30.53
C LEU A 25 13.24 -12.13 -30.39
N VAL A 26 12.34 -12.25 -31.37
CA VAL A 26 11.00 -11.65 -31.30
C VAL A 26 10.22 -12.23 -30.12
N VAL A 27 10.22 -13.56 -29.95
CA VAL A 27 9.54 -14.20 -28.82
C VAL A 27 10.14 -13.76 -27.48
N LEU A 28 11.47 -13.66 -27.36
CA LEU A 28 12.14 -13.17 -26.16
C LEU A 28 11.78 -11.71 -25.84
N ILE A 29 11.70 -10.85 -26.85
CA ILE A 29 11.28 -9.45 -26.68
C ILE A 29 9.84 -9.38 -26.19
N LEU A 30 8.94 -10.15 -26.81
CA LEU A 30 7.53 -10.21 -26.39
C LEU A 30 7.39 -10.74 -24.96
N MET A 31 8.11 -11.81 -24.61
CA MET A 31 8.12 -12.37 -23.26
C MET A 31 8.67 -11.38 -22.23
N SER A 32 9.75 -10.68 -22.57
CA SER A 32 10.34 -9.66 -21.68
C SER A 32 9.36 -8.52 -21.40
N GLY A 33 8.59 -8.10 -22.41
CA GLY A 33 7.52 -7.10 -22.26
C GLY A 33 6.43 -7.55 -21.29
N LEU A 34 5.99 -8.81 -21.39
CA LEU A 34 5.01 -9.38 -20.48
C LEU A 34 5.53 -9.46 -19.05
N VAL A 35 6.76 -9.92 -18.84
CA VAL A 35 7.37 -9.99 -17.51
C VAL A 35 7.49 -8.60 -16.89
N ALA A 36 7.93 -7.59 -17.65
CA ALA A 36 8.01 -6.23 -17.17
C ALA A 36 6.64 -5.68 -16.73
N GLU A 37 5.58 -6.03 -17.45
CA GLU A 37 4.22 -5.64 -17.09
C GLU A 37 3.71 -6.34 -15.82
N PHE A 38 3.99 -7.64 -15.66
CA PHE A 38 3.66 -8.35 -14.42
C PHE A 38 4.39 -7.77 -13.21
N VAL A 39 5.67 -7.42 -13.36
CA VAL A 39 6.45 -6.77 -12.28
C VAL A 39 5.85 -5.41 -11.94
N ARG A 40 5.52 -4.59 -12.94
CA ARG A 40 4.87 -3.29 -12.72
C ARG A 40 3.54 -3.44 -11.98
N ARG A 41 2.70 -4.40 -12.37
CA ARG A 41 1.44 -4.70 -11.69
C ARG A 41 1.65 -5.16 -10.26
N ALA A 42 2.53 -6.13 -10.03
CA ALA A 42 2.82 -6.62 -8.68
C ALA A 42 3.33 -5.52 -7.73
N VAL A 43 4.18 -4.61 -8.23
CA VAL A 43 4.64 -3.45 -7.45
C VAL A 43 3.49 -2.49 -7.15
N THR A 44 2.61 -2.26 -8.12
CA THR A 44 1.46 -1.37 -7.97
C THR A 44 0.44 -1.95 -6.99
N ASP A 45 0.12 -3.23 -7.13
CA ASP A 45 -0.80 -3.96 -6.25
C ASP A 45 -0.29 -3.95 -4.80
N ARG A 46 1.01 -4.17 -4.60
CA ARG A 46 1.60 -4.10 -3.25
C ARG A 46 1.44 -2.72 -2.62
N ARG A 47 1.62 -1.65 -3.40
CA ARG A 47 1.40 -0.28 -2.92
C ARG A 47 -0.07 -0.01 -2.61
N GLN A 48 -0.98 -0.53 -3.41
CA GLN A 48 -2.42 -0.40 -3.17
C GLN A 48 -2.84 -1.16 -1.91
N MET A 49 -2.39 -2.41 -1.74
CA MET A 49 -2.65 -3.21 -0.54
C MET A 49 -2.15 -2.53 0.74
N GLN A 50 -0.96 -1.91 0.69
CA GLN A 50 -0.44 -1.17 1.85
C GLN A 50 -1.35 0.01 2.24
N ARG A 51 -1.83 0.80 1.26
CA ARG A 51 -2.76 1.90 1.52
C ARG A 51 -4.10 1.41 2.06
N GLU A 52 -4.62 0.30 1.54
CA GLU A 52 -5.85 -0.29 2.05
C GLU A 52 -5.70 -0.76 3.50
N LEU A 53 -4.57 -1.41 3.83
CA LEU A 53 -4.28 -1.82 5.20
C LEU A 53 -4.22 -0.63 6.14
N GLU A 54 -3.53 0.44 5.74
CA GLU A 54 -3.45 1.67 6.52
C GLU A 54 -4.84 2.27 6.77
N HIS A 55 -5.66 2.40 5.71
CA HIS A 55 -7.03 2.88 5.85
C HIS A 55 -7.89 2.02 6.78
N ARG A 56 -7.80 0.70 6.67
CA ARG A 56 -8.54 -0.23 7.55
C ARG A 56 -8.08 -0.11 8.99
N GLN A 57 -6.77 0.02 9.23
CA GLN A 57 -6.20 0.23 10.56
C GLN A 57 -6.70 1.55 11.17
N THR A 58 -6.68 2.67 10.43
CA THR A 58 -7.21 3.95 10.92
C THR A 58 -8.69 3.85 11.26
N ARG A 59 -9.48 3.14 10.44
CA ARG A 59 -10.90 2.91 10.72
C ARG A 59 -11.11 2.12 12.01
N LEU A 60 -10.36 1.04 12.22
CA LEU A 60 -10.42 0.23 13.44
C LEU A 60 -10.02 1.02 14.67
N LEU A 61 -9.00 1.89 14.56
CA LEU A 61 -8.60 2.80 15.64
C LEU A 61 -9.72 3.78 16.02
N ALA A 62 -10.47 4.30 15.04
CA ALA A 62 -11.62 5.15 15.33
C ALA A 62 -12.74 4.38 16.07
N VAL A 63 -12.95 3.09 15.72
CA VAL A 63 -13.91 2.22 16.45
C VAL A 63 -13.44 1.98 17.88
N ALA A 64 -12.17 1.63 18.06
CA ALA A 64 -11.58 1.43 19.38
C ALA A 64 -11.68 2.70 20.25
N GLY A 65 -11.50 3.88 19.65
CA GLY A 65 -11.71 5.16 20.32
C GLY A 65 -13.15 5.36 20.82
N LEU A 66 -14.15 4.98 20.03
CA LEU A 66 -15.56 5.03 20.46
C LEU A 66 -15.85 4.05 21.59
N GLU A 67 -15.37 2.81 21.50
CA GLU A 67 -15.55 1.81 22.57
C GLU A 67 -14.84 2.21 23.86
N ARG A 68 -13.68 2.85 23.75
CA ARG A 68 -12.95 3.41 24.89
C ARG A 68 -13.75 4.55 25.53
N ALA A 69 -14.28 5.47 24.72
CA ALA A 69 -15.12 6.56 25.21
C ALA A 69 -16.38 6.06 25.94
N GLN A 70 -17.05 5.03 25.41
CA GLN A 70 -18.20 4.41 26.08
C GLN A 70 -17.84 3.84 27.45
N ARG A 71 -16.70 3.15 27.56
CA ARG A 71 -16.20 2.64 28.84
C ARG A 71 -15.84 3.75 29.82
N MET A 72 -15.22 4.83 29.34
CA MET A 72 -14.87 5.97 30.18
C MET A 72 -16.12 6.70 30.68
N VAL A 73 -17.13 6.93 29.82
CA VAL A 73 -18.40 7.55 30.24
C VAL A 73 -19.17 6.68 31.23
N ALA A 74 -19.11 5.35 31.08
CA ALA A 74 -19.73 4.43 32.04
C ALA A 74 -19.03 4.44 33.41
N ALA A 75 -17.72 4.71 33.45
CA ALA A 75 -16.95 4.81 34.68
C ALA A 75 -16.99 6.22 35.31
N ASP A 76 -17.04 7.26 34.48
CA ASP A 76 -17.04 8.68 34.86
C ASP A 76 -18.01 9.47 33.96
N THR A 77 -19.09 9.97 34.57
CA THR A 77 -20.14 10.70 33.85
C THR A 77 -19.71 12.12 33.46
N GLU A 78 -18.64 12.67 34.05
CA GLU A 78 -18.10 14.00 33.69
C GLU A 78 -17.04 13.93 32.58
N TYR A 79 -16.78 12.76 32.01
CA TYR A 79 -15.81 12.60 30.95
C TYR A 79 -16.20 13.36 29.67
N THR A 80 -15.38 14.35 29.28
CA THR A 80 -15.61 15.22 28.10
C THR A 80 -14.82 14.84 26.86
N GLY A 81 -13.81 13.97 27.00
CA GLY A 81 -12.94 13.51 25.92
C GLY A 81 -11.48 13.35 26.33
N GLU A 82 -10.68 12.71 25.48
CA GLU A 82 -9.25 12.52 25.69
C GLU A 82 -8.52 12.47 24.34
N THR A 83 -7.22 12.75 24.36
CA THR A 83 -6.35 12.43 23.22
C THR A 83 -5.54 11.19 23.58
N TRP A 84 -5.90 10.06 22.98
CA TRP A 84 -5.18 8.81 23.16
C TRP A 84 -4.03 8.73 22.16
N GLN A 85 -2.80 8.82 22.66
CA GLN A 85 -1.58 8.64 21.88
C GLN A 85 -1.14 7.18 21.99
N ILE A 86 -0.95 6.53 20.83
CA ILE A 86 -0.44 5.17 20.72
C ILE A 86 0.99 5.26 20.19
N ALA A 87 1.94 4.97 21.07
CA ALA A 87 3.36 4.94 20.74
C ALA A 87 3.66 3.82 19.72
N ASP A 88 4.80 3.97 19.05
CA ASP A 88 5.42 2.94 18.24
C ASP A 88 5.65 1.65 19.04
N GLY A 89 5.53 0.51 18.37
CA GLY A 89 5.71 -0.81 19.00
C GLY A 89 4.47 -1.40 19.68
N VAL A 90 3.44 -0.61 19.98
CA VAL A 90 2.20 -1.12 20.61
C VAL A 90 1.26 -1.79 19.61
N PHE A 91 1.11 -1.21 18.41
CA PHE A 91 0.23 -1.74 17.35
C PHE A 91 0.99 -2.03 16.04
N ASN A 92 2.06 -1.28 15.77
CA ASN A 92 2.93 -1.49 14.64
C ASN A 92 4.36 -1.12 15.06
N GLN A 93 5.36 -1.94 14.70
CA GLN A 93 6.75 -1.77 15.15
C GLN A 93 7.36 -0.43 14.74
N THR A 94 6.81 0.23 13.71
CA THR A 94 7.43 1.43 13.11
C THR A 94 6.47 2.61 12.98
N LYS A 95 5.21 2.51 13.40
CA LYS A 95 4.20 3.55 13.14
C LYS A 95 3.40 3.89 14.39
N SER A 96 3.36 5.19 14.70
CA SER A 96 2.55 5.77 15.78
C SER A 96 1.16 6.21 15.29
N ALA A 97 0.19 6.17 16.19
CA ALA A 97 -1.20 6.59 15.91
C ALA A 97 -1.72 7.53 16.99
N VAL A 98 -2.62 8.45 16.61
CA VAL A 98 -3.28 9.36 17.54
C VAL A 98 -4.78 9.27 17.35
N VAL A 99 -5.51 9.05 18.44
CA VAL A 99 -6.98 9.03 18.44
C VAL A 99 -7.48 10.14 19.34
N LYS A 100 -8.12 11.15 18.76
CA LYS A 100 -8.75 12.26 19.50
C LYS A 100 -10.22 11.95 19.70
N ILE A 101 -10.65 11.90 20.96
CA ILE A 101 -12.01 11.62 21.37
C ILE A 101 -12.60 12.90 21.96
N SER A 102 -13.76 13.31 21.48
CA SER A 102 -14.52 14.45 22.01
C SER A 102 -15.98 14.08 22.16
N ILE A 103 -16.59 14.45 23.28
CA ILE A 103 -18.00 14.22 23.56
C ILE A 103 -18.71 15.58 23.61
N SER A 104 -19.67 15.78 22.72
CA SER A 104 -20.47 17.01 22.64
C SER A 104 -21.93 16.64 22.37
N ASP A 105 -22.87 17.24 23.09
CA ASP A 105 -24.32 17.10 22.87
C ASP A 105 -24.83 15.64 22.83
N GLY A 106 -24.25 14.75 23.66
CA GLY A 106 -24.61 13.33 23.70
C GLY A 106 -24.10 12.49 22.51
N MET A 107 -23.25 13.07 21.66
CA MET A 107 -22.58 12.39 20.56
C MET A 107 -21.09 12.25 20.87
N THR A 108 -20.57 11.02 20.77
CA THR A 108 -19.13 10.75 20.87
C THR A 108 -18.54 10.80 19.47
N THR A 109 -17.58 11.69 19.27
CA THR A 109 -16.78 11.76 18.05
C THR A 109 -15.37 11.28 18.33
N ALA A 110 -14.95 10.21 17.64
CA ALA A 110 -13.58 9.73 17.66
C ALA A 110 -12.93 9.99 16.29
N THR A 111 -11.85 10.75 16.30
CA THR A 111 -11.02 11.01 15.11
C THR A 111 -9.71 10.25 15.27
N ALA A 112 -9.51 9.23 14.45
CA ALA A 112 -8.25 8.50 14.40
C ALA A 112 -7.37 9.05 13.28
N GLN A 113 -6.09 9.19 13.58
CA GLN A 113 -5.05 9.65 12.69
C GLN A 113 -3.93 8.61 12.63
N TYR A 114 -3.65 8.11 11.42
CA TYR A 114 -2.60 7.12 11.20
C TYR A 114 -2.13 7.11 9.73
N PRO A 115 -0.83 6.94 9.45
CA PRO A 115 0.29 7.05 10.38
C PRO A 115 0.66 8.51 10.67
N THR A 116 1.12 8.79 11.90
CA THR A 116 1.42 10.17 12.36
C THR A 116 2.78 10.68 11.87
N ASP A 117 3.60 9.79 11.32
CA ASP A 117 4.95 10.05 10.77
C ASP A 117 4.94 10.53 9.31
N GLN A 118 3.76 10.77 8.73
CA GLN A 118 3.63 11.32 7.37
C GLN A 118 3.11 12.76 7.42
N GLU A 119 3.61 13.62 6.53
CA GLU A 119 3.13 15.02 6.37
C GLU A 119 1.61 15.08 6.11
N ILE A 120 1.05 14.07 5.43
CA ILE A 120 -0.39 13.94 5.16
C ILE A 120 -0.91 12.64 5.76
N PRO A 121 -1.29 12.64 7.04
CA PRO A 121 -1.78 11.44 7.72
C PRO A 121 -3.23 11.15 7.29
N PHE A 122 -3.60 9.86 7.22
CA PHE A 122 -5.00 9.51 7.01
C PHE A 122 -5.79 9.84 8.27
N LYS A 123 -6.86 10.64 8.10
CA LYS A 123 -7.79 11.01 9.16
C LYS A 123 -9.13 10.34 8.90
N VAL A 124 -9.62 9.57 9.87
CA VAL A 124 -10.96 8.97 9.84
C VAL A 124 -11.71 9.42 11.08
N THR A 125 -12.82 10.13 10.87
CA THR A 125 -13.72 10.55 11.93
C THR A 125 -14.93 9.62 11.95
N ARG A 126 -15.26 9.11 13.14
CA ARG A 126 -16.48 8.35 13.37
C ARG A 126 -17.24 8.97 14.54
N THR A 127 -18.51 9.24 14.32
CA THR A 127 -19.41 9.74 15.36
C THR A 127 -20.43 8.66 15.67
N ALA A 128 -20.66 8.40 16.94
CA ALA A 128 -21.71 7.52 17.41
C ALA A 128 -22.49 8.19 18.53
N ARG A 129 -23.79 7.94 18.57
CA ARG A 129 -24.64 8.35 19.67
C ARG A 129 -24.31 7.51 20.89
N LEU A 130 -24.07 8.16 22.03
CA LEU A 130 -23.95 7.47 23.30
C LEU A 130 -25.33 6.89 23.64
N VAL A 131 -25.44 5.56 23.65
CA VAL A 131 -26.57 4.88 24.24
C VAL A 131 -26.28 4.83 25.74
N LYS A 132 -27.07 5.57 26.51
CA LYS A 132 -26.98 5.66 27.97
C LYS A 132 -27.66 4.45 28.60
#